data_AF-A0A1M6TF23-F1
#
_entry.id   AF-A0A1M6TF23-F1
#
_cell.length_a   1.000
_cell.length_b   1.000
_cell.length_c   1.000
_cell.angle_alpha   90.00
_cell.angle_beta   90.00
_cell.angle_gamma   90.00
#
_symmetry.space_group_name_H-M   'P 1'
#
loop_
_entity.id
_entity.type
_entity.pdbx_description
1 polymer ?
#
loop_
_entity_poly.entity_id
_entity_poly.type
_entity_poly.pdbx_seq_one_letter_code
_entity_poly.pdbx_strand_id
1 'polypeptide(L)'
;MKNERASKNIKGGLCMKKKLSIIVVILLLLCGGYYFGLGLIPATDVGISDFKVSEKQDQITVYTFVLSSVGYTRTVKDVSDDPKKMKLQFYPAFGGINGSIGAKYEFDLPLSPECKEIYVLLYDDYKLLIAKNPTTGEWEMV
;
A
#
# COMPACT_ATOMS: atom_id res chain seq x y z
N MET A 1 -56.49 30.43 16.80
CA MET A 1 -55.34 30.60 15.87
C MET A 1 -54.22 29.65 16.29
N LYS A 2 -54.05 28.53 15.58
CA LYS A 2 -52.99 27.54 15.87
C LYS A 2 -51.65 28.14 15.47
N ASN A 3 -50.66 28.02 16.35
CA ASN A 3 -49.36 28.70 16.28
C ASN A 3 -48.52 28.25 15.06
N GLU A 4 -48.75 28.86 13.90
CA GLU A 4 -48.02 28.60 12.65
C GLU A 4 -46.52 28.88 12.79
N ARG A 5 -46.13 29.84 13.64
CA ARG A 5 -44.71 30.16 13.91
C ARG A 5 -43.98 29.00 14.60
N ALA A 6 -44.60 28.33 15.56
CA ALA A 6 -43.99 27.16 16.22
C ALA A 6 -43.86 25.97 15.27
N SER A 7 -44.87 25.71 14.43
CA SER A 7 -44.84 24.61 13.45
C SER A 7 -43.74 24.81 12.39
N LYS A 8 -43.55 26.04 11.89
CA LYS A 8 -42.54 26.37 10.88
C LYS A 8 -41.10 26.22 11.42
N ASN A 9 -40.85 26.61 12.67
CA ASN A 9 -39.55 26.43 13.33
C ASN A 9 -39.20 24.96 13.59
N ILE A 10 -40.17 24.13 14.01
CA ILE A 10 -39.96 22.69 14.23
C ILE A 10 -39.66 21.98 12.90
N LYS A 11 -40.39 22.31 11.82
CA LYS A 11 -40.12 21.77 10.47
C LYS A 11 -38.77 22.23 9.91
N GLY A 12 -38.40 23.50 10.10
CA GLY A 12 -37.10 24.05 9.70
C GLY A 12 -35.92 23.39 10.43
N GLY A 13 -36.01 23.24 11.75
CA GLY A 13 -34.99 22.57 12.56
C GLY A 13 -34.85 21.07 12.24
N LEU A 14 -35.95 20.36 11.99
CA LEU A 14 -35.92 18.95 11.58
C LEU A 14 -35.31 18.78 10.16
N CYS A 15 -35.60 19.69 9.24
CA CYS A 15 -35.04 19.70 7.88
C CYS A 15 -33.52 19.98 7.90
N MET A 16 -33.06 20.92 8.70
CA MET A 16 -31.62 21.22 8.87
C MET A 16 -30.86 20.06 9.52
N LYS A 17 -31.45 19.37 10.51
CA LYS A 17 -30.85 18.17 11.13
C LYS A 17 -30.68 17.03 10.13
N LYS A 18 -31.64 16.82 9.23
CA LYS A 18 -31.53 15.84 8.13
C LYS A 18 -30.42 16.21 7.14
N LYS A 19 -30.34 17.48 6.72
CA LYS A 19 -29.26 17.96 5.85
C LYS A 19 -27.88 17.85 6.51
N LEU A 20 -27.76 18.19 7.79
CA LEU A 20 -26.53 18.05 8.56
C LEU A 20 -26.10 16.58 8.69
N SER A 21 -27.05 15.68 8.98
CA SER A 21 -26.77 14.23 9.03
C SER A 21 -26.24 13.71 7.70
N ILE A 22 -26.82 14.13 6.57
CA ILE A 22 -26.31 13.77 5.23
C ILE A 22 -24.89 14.28 5.03
N ILE A 23 -24.61 15.54 5.39
CA ILE A 23 -23.26 16.12 5.29
C ILE A 23 -22.25 15.33 6.12
N VAL A 24 -22.59 14.96 7.36
CA VAL A 24 -21.73 14.15 8.24
C VAL A 24 -21.45 12.78 7.63
N VAL A 25 -22.46 12.11 7.07
CA VAL A 25 -22.27 10.82 6.39
C VAL A 25 -21.34 10.95 5.19
N ILE A 26 -21.52 11.98 4.36
CA ILE A 26 -20.64 12.24 3.20
C ILE A 26 -19.19 12.46 3.68
N LEU A 27 -18.98 13.27 4.72
CA LEU A 27 -17.65 13.50 5.28
C LEU A 27 -17.01 12.21 5.81
N LEU A 28 -17.78 11.36 6.49
CA LEU A 28 -17.29 10.06 6.96
C LEU A 28 -16.91 9.13 5.80
N LEU A 29 -17.67 9.12 4.71
CA LEU A 29 -17.37 8.33 3.52
C LEU A 29 -16.11 8.84 2.81
N LEU A 30 -15.95 10.17 2.69
CA LEU A 30 -14.74 10.78 2.10
C LEU A 30 -13.51 10.50 2.96
N CYS A 31 -13.61 10.69 4.27
CA CYS A 31 -12.52 10.35 5.19
C CYS A 31 -12.21 8.86 5.12
N GLY A 32 -13.20 7.98 5.31
CA GLY A 32 -13.01 6.54 5.21
C GLY A 32 -12.36 6.13 3.88
N GLY A 33 -12.90 6.61 2.77
CA GLY A 33 -12.35 6.40 1.44
C GLY A 33 -10.90 6.85 1.31
N TYR A 34 -10.52 8.00 1.88
CA TYR A 34 -9.14 8.46 1.92
C TYR A 34 -8.24 7.54 2.76
N TYR A 35 -8.65 7.21 3.99
CA TYR A 35 -7.87 6.40 4.93
C TYR A 35 -7.64 4.96 4.44
N PHE A 36 -8.59 4.39 3.69
CA PHE A 36 -8.47 3.04 3.11
C PHE A 36 -7.91 3.07 1.68
N GLY A 37 -8.24 4.07 0.88
CA GLY A 37 -7.86 4.17 -0.53
C GLY A 37 -6.36 4.29 -0.74
N LEU A 38 -5.65 5.02 0.14
CA LEU A 38 -4.19 5.14 0.07
C LEU A 38 -3.48 3.78 0.13
N GLY A 39 -3.98 2.86 0.96
CA GLY A 39 -3.43 1.50 1.05
C GLY A 39 -3.58 0.66 -0.22
N LEU A 40 -4.44 1.05 -1.16
CA LEU A 40 -4.68 0.34 -2.42
C LEU A 40 -3.79 0.81 -3.58
N ILE A 41 -3.11 1.95 -3.41
CA ILE A 41 -2.20 2.51 -4.42
C ILE A 41 -0.79 1.98 -4.13
N PRO A 42 -0.01 1.58 -5.15
CA PRO A 42 1.39 1.19 -4.95
C PRO A 42 2.19 2.31 -4.28
N ALA A 43 3.01 1.95 -3.30
CA ALA A 43 4.00 2.83 -2.72
C ALA A 43 5.21 2.96 -3.65
N THR A 44 5.77 4.15 -3.73
CA THR A 44 6.92 4.49 -4.59
C THR A 44 8.13 4.92 -3.78
N ASP A 45 8.09 4.70 -2.47
CA ASP A 45 9.10 5.06 -1.48
C ASP A 45 9.51 3.87 -0.59
N VAL A 46 9.27 2.64 -1.05
CA VAL A 46 9.67 1.41 -0.36
C VAL A 46 10.97 0.87 -0.96
N GLY A 47 12.00 0.75 -0.14
CA GLY A 47 13.28 0.13 -0.48
C GLY A 47 13.44 -1.27 0.11
N ILE A 48 14.48 -1.98 -0.32
CA ILE A 48 14.91 -3.28 0.24
C ILE A 48 16.17 -3.04 1.08
N SER A 49 16.13 -3.41 2.36
CA SER A 49 17.27 -3.32 3.27
C SER A 49 18.16 -4.55 3.22
N ASP A 50 17.57 -5.73 3.02
CA ASP A 50 18.26 -7.02 3.01
C ASP A 50 17.38 -8.07 2.32
N PHE A 51 17.95 -9.23 2.00
CA PHE A 51 17.21 -10.38 1.48
C PHE A 51 17.86 -11.71 1.86
N LYS A 52 17.08 -12.78 1.76
CA LYS A 52 17.54 -14.16 1.88
C LYS A 52 16.94 -15.00 0.78
N VAL A 53 17.73 -15.89 0.21
CA VAL A 53 17.27 -16.86 -0.80
C VAL A 53 17.22 -18.24 -0.16
N SER A 54 16.16 -19.00 -0.45
CA SER A 54 16.05 -20.38 0.01
C SER A 54 17.19 -21.24 -0.53
N GLU A 55 17.56 -22.31 0.19
CA GLU A 55 18.58 -23.26 -0.28
C GLU A 55 18.24 -23.87 -1.65
N LYS A 56 16.94 -24.04 -1.94
CA LYS A 56 16.42 -24.56 -3.21
C LYS A 56 16.39 -23.51 -4.32
N GLN A 57 16.66 -22.24 -4.02
CA GLN A 57 16.57 -21.10 -4.93
C GLN A 57 15.19 -20.92 -5.57
N ASP A 58 14.14 -21.33 -4.87
CA ASP A 58 12.73 -21.27 -5.32
C ASP A 58 11.92 -20.20 -4.58
N GLN A 59 12.52 -19.54 -3.58
CA GLN A 59 11.92 -18.44 -2.83
C GLN A 59 12.97 -17.40 -2.47
N ILE A 60 12.54 -16.15 -2.42
CA ILE A 60 13.30 -15.03 -1.85
C ILE A 60 12.46 -14.33 -0.79
N THR A 61 13.07 -14.10 0.36
CA THR A 61 12.53 -13.27 1.43
C THR A 61 13.19 -11.91 1.35
N VAL A 62 12.40 -10.84 1.20
CA VAL A 62 12.90 -9.46 1.17
C VAL A 62 12.50 -8.72 2.44
N TYR A 63 13.46 -7.97 2.99
CA TYR A 63 13.26 -7.08 4.13
C TYR A 63 13.23 -5.63 3.63
N THR A 64 12.26 -4.85 4.09
CA THR A 64 11.94 -3.55 3.50
C THR A 64 11.98 -2.41 4.51
N PHE A 65 12.11 -1.20 3.99
CA PHE A 65 12.00 0.04 4.74
C PHE A 65 11.27 1.10 3.91
N VAL A 66 10.68 2.08 4.58
CA VAL A 66 9.98 3.21 3.95
C VAL A 66 10.88 4.45 4.02
N LEU A 67 11.28 4.99 2.87
CA LEU A 67 12.22 6.10 2.76
C LEU A 67 11.70 7.39 3.40
N SER A 68 10.39 7.65 3.27
CA SER A 68 9.76 8.83 3.88
C SER A 68 9.72 8.76 5.41
N SER A 69 10.01 7.58 6.01
CA SER A 69 9.81 7.31 7.44
C SER A 69 8.37 7.55 7.92
N VAL A 70 7.41 7.52 7.00
CA VAL A 70 5.98 7.71 7.28
C VAL A 70 5.21 6.49 6.79
N GLY A 71 4.52 5.83 7.72
CA GLY A 71 3.76 4.61 7.43
C GLY A 71 4.63 3.36 7.35
N TYR A 72 3.96 2.28 6.93
CA TYR A 72 4.51 0.94 6.87
C TYR A 72 4.06 0.25 5.59
N THR A 73 4.77 -0.80 5.19
CA THR A 73 4.35 -1.66 4.08
C THR A 73 3.39 -2.73 4.58
N ARG A 74 2.47 -3.21 3.75
CA ARG A 74 1.48 -4.24 4.11
C ARG A 74 1.56 -5.48 3.25
N THR A 75 1.73 -5.29 1.95
CA THR A 75 1.76 -6.37 0.98
C THR A 75 2.62 -5.97 -0.20
N VAL A 76 2.99 -6.98 -0.99
CA VAL A 76 3.78 -6.85 -2.20
C VAL A 76 3.15 -7.70 -3.30
N LYS A 77 3.30 -7.26 -4.54
CA LYS A 77 2.94 -8.04 -5.72
C LYS A 77 4.10 -8.03 -6.70
N ASP A 78 4.41 -9.19 -7.26
CA ASP A 78 5.14 -9.26 -8.53
C ASP A 78 4.14 -8.98 -9.66
N VAL A 79 4.43 -7.97 -10.47
CA VAL A 79 3.61 -7.58 -11.64
C VAL A 79 4.34 -7.85 -12.96
N SER A 80 5.44 -8.58 -12.92
CA SER A 80 6.15 -9.03 -14.11
C SER A 80 5.46 -10.24 -14.74
N ASP A 81 5.31 -10.23 -16.06
CA ASP A 81 4.94 -11.41 -16.85
C ASP A 81 6.18 -12.16 -17.40
N ASP A 82 7.39 -11.63 -17.18
CA ASP A 82 8.65 -12.23 -17.63
C ASP A 82 9.26 -13.09 -16.51
N PRO A 83 9.37 -14.42 -16.68
CA PRO A 83 9.93 -15.30 -15.65
C PRO A 83 11.41 -15.03 -15.32
N LYS A 84 12.10 -14.22 -16.13
CA LYS A 84 13.50 -13.81 -15.89
C LYS A 84 13.60 -12.58 -14.97
N LYS A 85 12.49 -11.88 -14.73
CA LYS A 85 12.46 -10.64 -13.96
C LYS A 85 11.30 -10.64 -12.98
N MET A 86 11.55 -10.17 -11.78
CA MET A 86 10.52 -9.88 -10.80
C MET A 86 10.34 -8.36 -10.70
N LYS A 87 9.11 -7.86 -10.75
CA LYS A 87 8.80 -6.42 -10.65
C LYS A 87 7.88 -6.20 -9.46
N LEU A 88 8.44 -5.77 -8.34
CA LEU A 88 7.75 -5.65 -7.08
C LEU A 88 7.05 -4.30 -6.95
N GLN A 89 5.75 -4.36 -6.66
CA GLN A 89 4.94 -3.25 -6.17
C GLN A 89 4.57 -3.49 -4.71
N PHE A 90 5.07 -2.64 -3.83
CA PHE A 90 4.69 -2.63 -2.42
C PHE A 90 3.46 -1.75 -2.22
N TYR A 91 2.67 -2.06 -1.21
CA TYR A 91 1.47 -1.30 -0.86
C TYR A 91 1.51 -0.89 0.61
N PRO A 92 1.14 0.35 0.94
CA PRO A 92 1.18 0.81 2.31
C PRO A 92 0.12 0.12 3.17
N ALA A 93 0.38 0.12 4.48
CA ALA A 93 -0.57 -0.30 5.49
C ALA A 93 -1.78 0.63 5.55
N PHE A 94 -2.92 0.08 5.98
CA PHE A 94 -4.13 0.87 6.13
C PHE A 94 -4.10 1.69 7.43
N GLY A 95 -4.96 2.70 7.51
CA GLY A 95 -5.09 3.57 8.68
C GLY A 95 -4.59 5.00 8.46
N GLY A 96 -4.33 5.39 7.21
CA GLY A 96 -3.90 6.73 6.84
C GLY A 96 -2.45 7.03 7.19
N ILE A 97 -2.16 8.27 7.55
CA ILE A 97 -0.80 8.72 7.90
C ILE A 97 -0.31 7.92 9.11
N ASN A 98 0.84 7.24 8.96
CA ASN A 98 1.41 6.34 9.98
C ASN A 98 0.49 5.18 10.40
N GLY A 99 -0.49 4.81 9.56
CA GLY A 99 -1.33 3.65 9.79
C GLY A 99 -0.51 2.35 9.74
N SER A 100 -0.74 1.45 10.69
CA SER A 100 -0.02 0.18 10.84
C SER A 100 -0.91 -1.06 10.65
N ILE A 101 -2.13 -0.89 10.16
CA ILE A 101 -3.07 -2.00 9.98
C ILE A 101 -2.56 -2.92 8.87
N GLY A 102 -2.17 -4.13 9.26
CA GLY A 102 -1.56 -5.11 8.37
C GLY A 102 -0.09 -4.84 8.05
N ALA A 103 0.58 -3.98 8.83
CA ALA A 103 1.99 -3.67 8.65
C ALA A 103 2.88 -4.91 8.72
N LYS A 104 3.81 -4.98 7.77
CA LYS A 104 4.86 -5.99 7.63
C LYS A 104 6.12 -5.30 7.12
N TYR A 105 7.26 -5.90 7.38
CA TYR A 105 8.54 -5.46 6.82
C TYR A 105 9.26 -6.59 6.07
N GLU A 106 8.79 -7.83 6.22
CA GLU A 106 9.32 -9.06 5.62
C GLU A 106 8.29 -9.68 4.67
N PHE A 107 8.74 -10.10 3.50
CA PHE A 107 7.89 -10.67 2.46
C PHE A 107 8.56 -11.86 1.76
N ASP A 108 7.92 -13.02 1.85
CA ASP A 108 8.31 -14.22 1.09
C ASP A 108 7.68 -14.21 -0.29
N LEU A 109 8.51 -14.37 -1.31
CA LEU A 109 8.13 -14.32 -2.72
C LEU A 109 8.61 -15.58 -3.43
N PRO A 110 7.76 -16.22 -4.25
CA PRO A 110 8.19 -17.33 -5.09
C PRO A 110 9.21 -16.81 -6.11
N LEU A 111 10.30 -17.54 -6.28
CA LEU A 111 11.37 -17.20 -7.20
C LEU A 111 11.35 -18.19 -8.37
N SER A 112 11.09 -17.67 -9.56
CA SER A 112 11.22 -18.46 -10.79
C SER A 112 12.65 -18.96 -10.96
N PRO A 113 12.87 -20.22 -11.41
CA PRO A 113 14.21 -20.74 -11.66
C PRO A 113 14.97 -19.97 -12.76
N GLU A 114 14.24 -19.27 -13.63
CA GLU A 114 14.82 -18.42 -14.68
C GLU A 114 15.11 -16.99 -14.21
N CYS A 115 14.65 -16.60 -13.02
CA CYS A 115 14.75 -15.24 -12.52
C CYS A 115 16.21 -14.83 -12.31
N LYS A 116 16.56 -13.64 -12.80
CA LYS A 116 17.91 -13.07 -12.71
C LYS A 116 17.93 -11.67 -12.11
N GLU A 117 16.80 -10.98 -12.11
CA GLU A 117 16.71 -9.57 -11.79
C GLU A 117 15.44 -9.29 -10.99
N ILE A 118 15.57 -8.53 -9.90
CA ILE A 118 14.44 -8.09 -9.08
C ILE A 118 14.44 -6.57 -9.05
N TYR A 119 13.35 -6.00 -9.57
CA TYR A 119 13.10 -4.58 -9.64
C TYR A 119 12.05 -4.19 -8.60
N VAL A 120 12.18 -2.98 -8.06
CA VAL A 120 11.18 -2.38 -7.16
C VAL A 120 10.69 -1.08 -7.78
N LEU A 121 9.37 -0.85 -7.71
CA LEU A 121 8.79 0.44 -8.04
C LEU A 121 9.25 1.48 -7.00
N LEU A 122 10.13 2.39 -7.43
CA LEU A 122 10.72 3.42 -6.59
C LEU A 122 10.86 4.72 -7.38
N TYR A 123 10.39 5.83 -6.81
CA TYR A 123 10.33 7.14 -7.48
C TYR A 123 9.61 7.08 -8.83
N ASP A 124 8.45 6.43 -8.87
CA ASP A 124 7.58 6.26 -10.04
C ASP A 124 8.20 5.46 -11.21
N ASP A 125 9.29 4.73 -10.97
CA ASP A 125 9.96 3.90 -11.98
C ASP A 125 10.50 2.58 -11.38
N TYR A 126 10.76 1.57 -12.19
CA TYR A 126 11.31 0.30 -11.74
C TYR A 126 12.84 0.35 -11.63
N LYS A 127 13.35 0.24 -10.41
CA LYS A 127 14.80 0.23 -10.12
C LYS A 127 15.27 -1.19 -9.82
N LEU A 128 16.34 -1.62 -10.49
CA LEU A 128 17.00 -2.90 -10.20
C LEU A 128 17.67 -2.80 -8.83
N LEU A 129 17.29 -3.66 -7.89
CA LEU A 129 17.87 -3.66 -6.53
C LEU A 129 18.58 -4.96 -6.20
N ILE A 130 18.18 -6.08 -6.80
CA ILE A 130 18.81 -7.38 -6.57
C ILE A 130 19.03 -8.05 -7.93
N ALA A 131 20.24 -8.55 -8.16
CA ALA A 131 20.58 -9.29 -9.37
C ALA A 131 21.32 -10.58 -9.04
N LYS A 132 21.13 -11.59 -9.89
CA LYS A 132 21.89 -12.84 -9.84
C LYS A 132 23.19 -12.66 -10.60
N ASN A 133 24.31 -12.81 -9.89
CA ASN A 133 25.64 -12.76 -10.48
C ASN A 133 25.78 -13.87 -11.53
N PRO A 134 26.11 -13.56 -12.79
CA PRO A 134 26.18 -14.55 -13.86
C PRO A 134 27.38 -15.49 -13.75
N THR A 135 28.39 -15.13 -12.96
CA THR A 135 29.63 -15.91 -12.78
C THR A 135 29.51 -16.86 -11.60
N THR A 136 29.02 -16.38 -10.46
CA THR A 136 28.92 -17.17 -9.22
C THR A 136 27.56 -17.84 -9.06
N GLY A 137 26.52 -17.30 -9.69
CA GLY A 137 25.13 -17.72 -9.50
C GLY A 137 24.52 -17.25 -8.17
N GLU A 138 25.26 -16.46 -7.38
CA GLU A 138 24.78 -15.88 -6.13
C GLU A 138 23.93 -14.64 -6.38
N TRP A 139 23.04 -14.32 -5.45
CA TRP A 139 22.23 -13.11 -5.50
C TRP A 139 22.94 -12.00 -4.73
N GLU A 140 22.90 -10.78 -5.28
CA GLU A 140 23.60 -9.62 -4.74
C GLU A 140 22.69 -8.38 -4.81
N MET A 141 22.81 -7.48 -3.82
CA MET A 141 22.26 -6.12 -3.93
C MET A 141 23.07 -5.35 -4.99
N VAL A 142 22.39 -4.50 -5.77
CA VAL A 142 23.01 -3.67 -6.84
C VAL A 142 23.09 -2.21 -6.44
#